data_AF-A0AAD5K931-F1
#
_entry.id   AF-A0AAD5K931-F1
#
_cell.length_a   1.000
_cell.length_b   1.000
_cell.length_c   1.000
_cell.angle_alpha   90.00
_cell.angle_beta   90.00
_cell.angle_gamma   90.00
#
_symmetry.space_group_name_H-M   'P 1'
#
loop_
_entity.id
_entity.type
_entity.pdbx_description
1 polymer ?
#
loop_
_entity_poly.entity_id
_entity_poly.type
_entity_poly.pdbx_seq_one_letter_code
_entity_poly.pdbx_strand_id
1 'polypeptide(L)'
;MRLASLNEELESITRDYDYGIVPGSATIFVLDEIEALGRLDLTLLEGVMIVVEVNSQGYKITSHSPLYSGASALATTQAILAHINQPFETMENLLMTVSPMYCQRFQEVLYAKLQSVNQQQEDSNDPHMPTSSTIATTSLYPNNNTNHPSSSASFNQQQQEQQLSSSSQEQTSSLNPSLHTSTTSPSNKSNSQDNWIH
;
A
#
# COMPACT_ATOMS: atom_id res chain seq x y z
N MET A 1 -18.59 -6.67 13.75
CA MET A 1 -18.25 -6.73 15.19
C MET A 1 -16.76 -6.39 15.30
N ARG A 2 -16.38 -5.39 16.09
CA ARG A 2 -14.97 -5.22 16.49
C ARG A 2 -14.78 -5.97 17.80
N LEU A 3 -13.98 -7.02 17.77
CA LEU A 3 -13.77 -7.93 18.91
C LEU A 3 -12.37 -7.76 19.54
N ALA A 4 -11.46 -7.11 18.82
CA ALA A 4 -10.16 -6.69 19.33
C ALA A 4 -10.28 -5.39 20.13
N SER A 5 -9.36 -5.19 21.09
CA SER A 5 -9.18 -3.89 21.75
C SER A 5 -8.60 -2.85 20.79
N LEU A 6 -8.76 -1.55 21.08
CA LEU A 6 -8.16 -0.49 20.26
C LEU A 6 -6.64 -0.62 20.17
N ASN A 7 -5.96 -0.97 21.27
CA ASN A 7 -4.52 -1.21 21.27
C ASN A 7 -4.15 -2.41 20.38
N GLU A 8 -4.90 -3.50 20.45
CA GLU A 8 -4.69 -4.69 19.61
C GLU A 8 -4.96 -4.40 18.12
N GLU A 9 -5.96 -3.58 17.80
CA GLU A 9 -6.24 -3.10 16.44
C GLU A 9 -5.07 -2.24 15.90
N LEU A 10 -4.50 -1.36 16.72
CA LEU A 10 -3.33 -0.57 16.34
C LEU A 10 -2.06 -1.44 16.20
N GLU A 11 -1.84 -2.39 17.11
CA GLU A 11 -0.71 -3.33 17.03
C GLU A 11 -0.85 -4.30 15.84
N SER A 12 -2.06 -4.71 15.46
CA SER A 12 -2.27 -5.52 14.25
C SER A 12 -1.89 -4.72 13.01
N ILE A 13 -2.27 -3.43 12.93
CA ILE A 13 -1.88 -2.56 11.80
C ILE A 13 -0.36 -2.51 11.59
N THR A 14 0.42 -2.39 12.67
CA THR A 14 1.89 -2.32 12.58
C THR A 14 2.56 -3.61 12.06
N ARG A 15 1.85 -4.74 12.05
CA ARG A 15 2.38 -6.06 11.66
C ARG A 15 1.76 -6.57 10.36
N ASP A 16 0.44 -6.47 10.25
CA ASP A 16 -0.33 -7.06 9.17
C ASP A 16 -0.11 -6.33 7.84
N TYR A 17 0.16 -5.02 7.87
CA TYR A 17 0.32 -4.19 6.66
C TYR A 17 1.77 -3.84 6.31
N ASP A 18 2.76 -4.27 7.12
CA ASP A 18 4.17 -3.90 6.99
C ASP A 18 4.76 -4.22 5.59
N TYR A 19 4.26 -5.27 4.94
CA TYR A 19 4.68 -5.69 3.59
C TYR A 19 4.30 -4.71 2.47
N GLY A 20 3.33 -3.83 2.70
CA GLY A 20 2.79 -2.89 1.72
C GLY A 20 3.10 -1.42 2.03
N ILE A 21 3.79 -1.15 3.13
CA ILE A 21 4.28 0.17 3.55
C ILE A 21 5.81 0.14 3.65
N VAL A 22 6.45 1.25 4.05
CA VAL A 22 7.87 1.22 4.41
C VAL A 22 8.04 0.40 5.70
N PRO A 23 8.86 -0.67 5.72
CA PRO A 23 8.95 -1.58 6.87
C PRO A 23 9.35 -0.85 8.16
N GLY A 24 8.63 -1.13 9.24
CA GLY A 24 8.83 -0.51 10.55
C GLY A 24 8.53 1.00 10.62
N SER A 25 7.83 1.56 9.62
CA SER A 25 7.45 2.99 9.62
C SER A 25 6.15 3.30 10.35
N ALA A 26 5.35 2.29 10.71
CA ALA A 26 4.08 2.48 11.39
C ALA A 26 4.29 2.70 12.91
N THR A 27 4.02 3.91 13.41
CA THR A 27 4.20 4.24 14.83
C THR A 27 2.92 4.78 15.45
N ILE A 28 2.51 4.22 16.59
CA ILE A 28 1.38 4.72 17.38
C ILE A 28 1.88 5.91 18.22
N PHE A 29 1.21 7.06 18.11
CA PHE A 29 1.59 8.28 18.85
C PHE A 29 0.45 8.91 19.65
N VAL A 30 -0.80 8.47 19.44
CA VAL A 30 -1.93 8.71 20.38
C VAL A 30 -2.68 7.41 20.59
N LEU A 31 -2.98 7.10 21.85
CA LEU A 31 -3.92 6.07 22.25
C LEU A 31 -4.80 6.65 23.37
N ASP A 32 -6.07 6.88 23.08
CA ASP A 32 -7.09 7.27 24.04
C ASP A 32 -8.16 6.16 24.11
N GLU A 33 -8.12 5.37 25.18
CA GLU A 33 -9.09 4.30 25.42
C GLU A 33 -10.45 4.82 25.91
N ILE A 34 -10.53 6.07 26.40
CA ILE A 34 -11.77 6.68 26.91
C ILE A 34 -12.62 7.18 25.74
N GLU A 35 -12.00 7.88 24.78
CA GLU A 35 -12.65 8.32 23.54
C GLU A 35 -12.68 7.22 22.45
N ALA A 36 -12.02 6.07 22.69
CA ALA A 36 -11.79 5.02 21.72
C ALA A 36 -11.16 5.56 20.41
N LEU A 37 -10.11 6.37 20.57
CA LEU A 37 -9.42 7.09 19.51
C LEU A 37 -7.92 6.76 19.53
N GLY A 38 -7.44 6.15 18.45
CA GLY A 38 -6.02 5.92 18.18
C GLY A 38 -5.53 6.82 17.07
N ARG A 39 -4.25 7.22 17.11
CA ARG A 39 -3.55 7.79 15.96
C ARG A 39 -2.19 7.16 15.78
N LEU A 40 -1.93 6.79 14.53
CA LEU A 40 -0.66 6.27 14.07
C LEU A 40 -0.18 7.07 12.84
N ASP A 41 1.13 7.23 12.72
CA ASP A 41 1.75 7.57 11.45
C ASP A 41 2.18 6.28 10.74
N LEU A 42 2.28 6.33 9.41
CA LEU A 42 2.96 5.32 8.60
C LEU A 42 3.50 5.98 7.33
N THR A 43 4.51 5.37 6.72
CA THR A 43 5.08 5.85 5.45
C THR A 43 4.74 4.89 4.32
N LEU A 44 4.04 5.39 3.31
CA LEU A 44 3.70 4.64 2.10
C LEU A 44 4.96 4.42 1.24
N LEU A 45 4.98 3.34 0.45
CA LEU A 45 6.11 2.98 -0.42
C LEU A 45 6.41 4.04 -1.50
N GLU A 46 5.44 4.90 -1.83
CA GLU A 46 5.58 6.06 -2.70
C GLU A 46 6.31 7.24 -2.03
N GLY A 47 6.73 7.11 -0.77
CA GLY A 47 7.42 8.16 -0.02
C GLY A 47 6.50 9.27 0.48
N VAL A 48 5.26 8.93 0.82
CA VAL A 48 4.32 9.86 1.48
C VAL A 48 4.02 9.32 2.87
N MET A 49 4.36 10.10 3.89
CA MET A 49 3.94 9.83 5.26
C MET A 49 2.48 10.25 5.43
N ILE A 50 1.66 9.42 6.04
CA ILE A 50 0.27 9.73 6.39
C ILE A 50 0.03 9.53 7.88
N VAL A 51 -0.90 10.29 8.43
CA VAL A 51 -1.41 10.11 9.80
C VAL A 51 -2.83 9.58 9.70
N VAL A 52 -3.05 8.37 10.22
CA VAL A 52 -4.35 7.72 10.27
C VAL A 52 -4.91 7.82 11.68
N GLU A 53 -6.14 8.33 11.79
CA GLU A 53 -6.94 8.22 13.01
C GLU A 53 -7.82 6.96 12.91
N VAL A 54 -7.81 6.16 13.96
CA VAL A 54 -8.57 4.92 14.13
C VAL A 54 -9.59 5.17 15.24
N ASN A 55 -10.87 5.04 14.95
CA ASN A 55 -11.93 5.27 15.93
C ASN A 55 -13.15 4.38 15.65
N SER A 56 -14.25 4.56 16.37
CA SER A 56 -15.50 3.77 16.22
C SER A 56 -16.13 3.83 14.81
N GLN A 57 -15.82 4.84 13.99
CA GLN A 57 -16.29 4.97 12.60
C GLN A 57 -15.37 4.29 11.57
N GLY A 58 -14.17 3.87 11.96
CA GLY A 58 -13.18 3.22 11.09
C GLY A 58 -11.87 4.00 11.04
N TYR A 59 -11.27 4.07 9.85
CA TYR A 59 -9.94 4.64 9.59
C TYR A 59 -10.07 5.89 8.73
N LYS A 60 -9.43 7.00 9.08
CA LYS A 60 -9.38 8.20 8.23
C LYS A 60 -8.00 8.84 8.21
N ILE A 61 -7.61 9.38 7.06
CA ILE A 61 -6.37 10.16 6.94
C ILE A 61 -6.65 11.57 7.46
N THR A 62 -5.86 12.02 8.44
CA THR A 62 -6.01 13.36 9.05
C THR A 62 -4.96 14.36 8.54
N SER A 63 -3.75 13.88 8.24
CA SER A 63 -2.69 14.67 7.60
C SER A 63 -1.78 13.79 6.74
N HIS A 64 -1.02 14.42 5.85
CA HIS A 64 -0.02 13.78 5.00
C HIS A 64 1.19 14.69 4.81
N SER A 65 2.34 14.10 4.48
CA SER A 65 3.58 14.81 4.18
C SER A 65 4.38 14.04 3.12
N PRO A 66 4.57 14.56 1.90
CA PRO A 66 5.45 13.94 0.91
C PRO A 66 6.90 14.10 1.35
N LEU A 67 7.65 13.00 1.43
CA LEU A 67 9.05 12.97 1.86
C LEU A 67 10.01 13.33 0.73
N TYR A 68 9.59 13.18 -0.54
CA TYR A 68 10.32 13.63 -1.73
C TYR A 68 9.38 14.01 -2.88
N SER A 69 9.88 14.80 -3.84
CA SER A 69 9.09 15.36 -4.94
C SER A 69 9.06 14.49 -6.21
N GLY A 70 8.84 13.18 -6.05
CA GLY A 70 8.78 12.25 -7.19
C GLY A 70 7.38 12.16 -7.81
N ALA A 71 7.29 11.72 -9.07
CA ALA A 71 6.02 11.59 -9.78
C ALA A 71 5.00 10.68 -9.06
N SER A 72 5.48 9.56 -8.50
CA SER A 72 4.68 8.63 -7.68
C SER A 72 4.19 9.30 -6.38
N ALA A 73 5.08 9.94 -5.62
CA ALA A 73 4.73 10.68 -4.41
C ALA A 73 3.67 11.77 -4.68
N LEU A 74 3.77 12.48 -5.81
CA LEU A 74 2.82 13.51 -6.22
C LEU A 74 1.44 12.92 -6.57
N ALA A 75 1.39 11.82 -7.32
CA ALA A 75 0.14 11.13 -7.65
C ALA A 75 -0.56 10.58 -6.40
N THR A 76 0.19 9.93 -5.50
CA THR A 76 -0.30 9.46 -4.20
C THR A 76 -0.78 10.62 -3.34
N THR A 77 -0.07 11.75 -3.30
CA THR A 77 -0.51 12.96 -2.58
C THR A 77 -1.86 13.47 -3.12
N GLN A 78 -2.07 13.47 -4.44
CA GLN A 78 -3.36 13.84 -5.04
C GLN A 78 -4.48 12.85 -4.65
N ALA A 79 -4.20 11.54 -4.65
CA ALA A 79 -5.15 10.53 -4.20
C ALA A 79 -5.53 10.70 -2.71
N ILE A 80 -4.55 10.99 -1.85
CA ILE A 80 -4.78 11.26 -0.41
C ILE A 80 -5.63 12.53 -0.22
N LEU A 81 -5.32 13.61 -0.95
CA LEU A 81 -6.06 14.87 -0.86
C LEU A 81 -7.55 14.71 -1.20
N ALA A 82 -7.88 13.83 -2.15
CA ALA A 82 -9.27 13.52 -2.50
C ALA A 82 -10.06 12.77 -1.41
N HIS A 83 -9.37 12.11 -0.47
CA HIS A 83 -9.96 11.25 0.57
C HIS A 83 -9.62 11.69 2.00
N ILE A 84 -9.07 12.91 2.18
CA ILE A 84 -8.68 13.40 3.51
C ILE A 84 -9.92 13.63 4.39
N ASN A 85 -9.85 13.21 5.64
CA ASN A 85 -10.95 13.12 6.60
C ASN A 85 -12.14 12.22 6.18
N GLN A 86 -12.04 11.47 5.09
CA GLN A 86 -13.04 10.47 4.73
C GLN A 86 -12.81 9.18 5.55
N PRO A 87 -13.86 8.61 6.18
CA PRO A 87 -13.75 7.33 6.88
C PRO A 87 -13.79 6.15 5.90
N PHE A 88 -12.94 5.17 6.16
CA PHE A 88 -12.85 3.87 5.51
C PHE A 88 -13.19 2.77 6.52
N GLU A 89 -13.88 1.71 6.07
CA GLU A 89 -14.28 0.58 6.93
C GLU A 89 -13.09 -0.26 7.39
N THR A 90 -12.06 -0.39 6.56
CA THR A 90 -10.85 -1.19 6.82
C THR A 90 -9.59 -0.42 6.44
N MET A 91 -8.47 -0.69 7.12
CA MET A 91 -7.16 -0.15 6.73
C MET A 91 -6.76 -0.63 5.33
N GLU A 92 -7.07 -1.89 4.98
CA GLU A 92 -6.95 -2.44 3.63
C GLU A 92 -7.59 -1.53 2.56
N ASN A 93 -8.85 -1.12 2.76
CA ASN A 93 -9.58 -0.27 1.80
C ASN A 93 -8.97 1.14 1.71
N LEU A 94 -8.46 1.68 2.83
CA LEU A 94 -7.75 2.96 2.85
C LEU A 94 -6.47 2.86 2.01
N LEU A 95 -5.60 1.88 2.30
CA LEU A 95 -4.33 1.70 1.61
C LEU A 95 -4.51 1.38 0.12
N MET A 96 -5.48 0.53 -0.23
CA MET A 96 -5.87 0.24 -1.62
C MET A 96 -6.34 1.47 -2.40
N THR A 97 -6.92 2.46 -1.72
CA THR A 97 -7.42 3.68 -2.35
C THR A 97 -6.30 4.71 -2.59
N VAL A 98 -5.29 4.78 -1.72
CA VAL A 98 -4.28 5.84 -1.74
C VAL A 98 -2.88 5.41 -2.17
N SER A 99 -2.54 4.12 -2.10
CA SER A 99 -1.20 3.59 -2.41
C SER A 99 -1.24 2.55 -3.54
N PRO A 100 -1.00 2.96 -4.80
CA PRO A 100 -0.80 2.03 -5.91
C PRO A 100 0.27 0.95 -5.65
N MET A 101 1.33 1.27 -4.89
CA MET A 101 2.37 0.32 -4.51
C MET A 101 1.86 -0.73 -3.52
N TYR A 102 1.01 -0.34 -2.56
CA TYR A 102 0.32 -1.28 -1.69
C TYR A 102 -0.52 -2.27 -2.50
N CYS A 103 -1.31 -1.78 -3.47
CA CYS A 103 -2.09 -2.62 -4.38
C CYS A 103 -1.23 -3.65 -5.12
N GLN A 104 -0.05 -3.24 -5.61
CA GLN A 104 0.90 -4.15 -6.26
C GLN A 104 1.41 -5.21 -5.28
N ARG A 105 1.85 -4.82 -4.08
CA ARG A 105 2.36 -5.76 -3.06
C ARG A 105 1.30 -6.77 -2.62
N PHE A 106 0.06 -6.34 -2.44
CA PHE A 106 -1.06 -7.24 -2.13
C PHE A 106 -1.26 -8.30 -3.24
N GLN A 107 -1.23 -7.89 -4.51
CA GLN A 107 -1.34 -8.82 -5.65
C GLN A 107 -0.17 -9.82 -5.70
N GLU A 108 1.06 -9.36 -5.46
CA GLU A 108 2.25 -10.22 -5.37
C GLU A 108 2.11 -11.25 -4.24
N VAL A 109 1.66 -10.84 -3.05
CA VAL A 109 1.43 -11.72 -1.89
C VAL A 109 0.32 -12.74 -2.16
N LEU A 110 -0.79 -12.32 -2.79
CA LEU A 110 -1.85 -13.26 -3.20
C LEU A 110 -1.35 -14.28 -4.21
N TYR A 111 -0.60 -13.84 -5.23
CA TYR A 111 -0.07 -14.72 -6.26
C TYR A 111 0.91 -15.75 -5.69
N ALA A 112 1.82 -15.33 -4.81
CA ALA A 112 2.74 -16.23 -4.10
C ALA A 112 1.98 -17.29 -3.26
N LYS A 113 0.95 -16.87 -2.51
CA LYS A 113 0.10 -17.79 -1.73
C LYS A 113 -0.59 -18.83 -2.61
N LEU A 114 -1.16 -18.42 -3.75
CA LEU A 114 -1.79 -19.34 -4.72
C LEU A 114 -0.77 -20.33 -5.30
N GLN A 115 0.43 -19.89 -5.66
CA GLN A 115 1.49 -20.78 -6.14
C GLN A 115 1.91 -21.82 -5.10
N SER A 116 1.99 -21.45 -3.81
CA SER A 116 2.34 -22.40 -2.76
C SER A 116 1.26 -23.47 -2.52
N VAL A 117 -0.03 -23.14 -2.66
CA VAL A 117 -1.13 -24.11 -2.53
C VAL A 117 -1.10 -25.14 -3.68
N ASN A 118 -0.86 -24.69 -4.91
CA ASN A 118 -0.78 -25.60 -6.07
C ASN A 118 0.39 -26.59 -5.94
N GLN A 119 1.56 -26.15 -5.45
CA GLN A 119 2.71 -27.03 -5.24
C GLN A 119 2.46 -28.08 -4.14
N GLN A 120 1.79 -27.69 -3.04
CA GLN A 120 1.46 -28.63 -1.94
C GLN A 120 0.51 -29.77 -2.35
N GLN A 121 -0.27 -29.60 -3.43
CA GLN A 121 -1.11 -30.68 -3.96
C GLN A 121 -0.33 -31.74 -4.74
N GLU A 122 0.83 -31.42 -5.31
CA GLU A 122 1.64 -32.39 -6.07
C GLU A 122 2.47 -33.29 -5.14
N ASP A 123 3.00 -32.76 -4.03
CA ASP A 123 3.77 -33.52 -3.02
C ASP A 123 2.92 -34.49 -2.17
N SER A 124 1.59 -34.43 -2.26
CA SER A 124 0.69 -35.31 -1.49
C SER A 124 0.40 -36.66 -2.17
N ASN A 125 1.02 -36.94 -3.32
CA ASN A 125 0.74 -38.12 -4.14
C ASN A 125 1.83 -39.21 -3.94
N ASP A 126 2.00 -39.70 -2.70
CA ASP A 126 2.98 -40.74 -2.35
C ASP A 126 2.44 -42.16 -2.68
N PRO A 127 3.00 -42.89 -3.66
CA PRO A 127 2.55 -44.22 -4.01
C PRO A 127 3.07 -45.25 -3.00
N HIS A 128 2.25 -45.60 -2.02
CA HIS A 128 2.49 -46.73 -1.11
C HIS A 128 2.73 -48.06 -1.86
N MET A 129 4.00 -48.37 -2.15
CA MET A 129 4.46 -49.72 -2.49
C MET A 129 5.05 -50.41 -1.24
N PRO A 130 4.44 -51.50 -0.75
CA PRO A 130 5.15 -52.44 0.11
C PRO A 130 5.99 -53.40 -0.75
N THR A 131 7.31 -53.29 -0.67
CA THR A 131 8.24 -54.23 -1.30
C THR A 131 8.34 -55.55 -0.52
N SER A 132 8.13 -56.71 -1.16
CA SER A 132 8.90 -57.96 -0.89
C SER A 132 8.65 -59.10 -1.89
N SER A 133 9.76 -59.55 -2.52
CA SER A 133 10.09 -60.92 -2.98
C SER A 133 9.23 -61.70 -4.00
N THR A 134 9.73 -61.71 -5.25
CA THR A 134 10.22 -62.91 -6.00
C THR A 134 9.42 -64.22 -6.04
N ILE A 135 8.85 -64.57 -7.22
CA ILE A 135 9.21 -65.78 -8.03
C ILE A 135 9.03 -65.43 -9.53
N ALA A 136 9.87 -65.97 -10.42
CA ALA A 136 9.81 -65.75 -11.87
C ALA A 136 8.74 -66.59 -12.60
N THR A 137 8.28 -66.16 -13.79
CA THR A 137 8.10 -67.01 -15.01
C THR A 137 7.95 -66.13 -16.26
N THR A 138 8.54 -66.63 -17.35
CA THR A 138 8.62 -66.12 -18.72
C THR A 138 7.28 -65.77 -19.40
N SER A 139 7.24 -64.64 -20.13
CA SER A 139 6.56 -64.55 -21.43
C SER A 139 7.21 -63.49 -22.33
N LEU A 140 7.14 -63.69 -23.64
CA LEU A 140 7.65 -62.75 -24.66
C LEU A 140 6.55 -61.79 -25.10
N TYR A 141 6.93 -60.58 -25.52
CA TYR A 141 6.54 -59.85 -26.75
C TYR A 141 6.84 -58.32 -26.58
N PRO A 142 6.96 -57.53 -27.68
CA PRO A 142 7.83 -56.37 -27.66
C PRO A 142 7.13 -55.02 -27.86
N ASN A 143 7.84 -53.98 -27.39
CA ASN A 143 8.03 -52.68 -28.04
C ASN A 143 6.82 -52.01 -28.73
N ASN A 144 6.29 -50.94 -28.11
CA ASN A 144 5.69 -49.86 -28.89
C ASN A 144 5.87 -48.48 -28.22
N ASN A 145 7.02 -47.87 -28.48
CA ASN A 145 7.17 -46.49 -28.95
C ASN A 145 5.95 -45.53 -28.78
N THR A 146 6.10 -44.44 -28.01
CA THR A 146 5.50 -43.12 -28.34
C THR A 146 6.36 -41.99 -27.80
N ASN A 147 6.60 -40.98 -28.64
CA ASN A 147 7.53 -39.88 -28.38
C ASN A 147 6.99 -38.84 -27.38
N HIS A 148 7.92 -38.28 -26.60
CA HIS A 148 7.82 -36.93 -26.05
C HIS A 148 7.95 -35.88 -27.18
N PRO A 149 7.15 -34.79 -27.15
CA PRO A 149 7.58 -33.53 -27.74
C PRO A 149 7.65 -32.44 -26.67
N SER A 150 8.88 -31.96 -26.42
CA SER A 150 9.12 -30.69 -25.73
C SER A 150 8.74 -29.53 -26.66
N SER A 151 7.98 -28.55 -26.17
CA SER A 151 7.64 -27.34 -26.92
C SER A 151 7.96 -26.09 -26.12
N SER A 152 9.06 -25.44 -26.51
CA SER A 152 9.54 -24.16 -25.98
C SER A 152 8.98 -22.97 -26.75
N ALA A 153 8.73 -21.87 -26.03
CA ALA A 153 8.87 -20.45 -26.43
C ALA A 153 8.19 -19.91 -27.72
N SER A 154 7.41 -18.83 -27.56
CA SER A 154 7.44 -17.56 -28.32
C SER A 154 6.24 -16.72 -27.82
N PHE A 155 6.39 -15.60 -27.13
CA PHE A 155 6.89 -14.31 -27.63
C PHE A 155 6.20 -13.90 -28.94
N ASN A 156 5.14 -13.09 -28.84
CA ASN A 156 4.64 -12.34 -29.99
C ASN A 156 4.25 -10.93 -29.57
N GLN A 157 5.11 -9.99 -29.93
CA GLN A 157 4.97 -8.56 -29.75
C GLN A 157 4.28 -8.02 -31.00
N GLN A 158 3.04 -7.54 -30.89
CA GLN A 158 2.42 -6.77 -31.96
C GLN A 158 2.21 -5.32 -31.53
N GLN A 159 3.11 -4.49 -32.06
CA GLN A 159 2.87 -3.06 -32.21
C GLN A 159 1.64 -2.85 -33.10
N GLN A 160 0.82 -1.85 -32.78
CA GLN A 160 0.19 -1.07 -33.83
C GLN A 160 0.21 0.41 -33.44
N GLU A 161 1.05 1.16 -34.15
CA GLU A 161 0.95 2.60 -34.21
C GLU A 161 -0.39 2.99 -34.84
N GLN A 162 -0.97 4.08 -34.35
CA GLN A 162 -1.61 5.03 -35.26
C GLN A 162 -1.45 6.46 -34.73
N GLN A 163 -1.15 7.36 -35.67
CA GLN A 163 -0.64 8.70 -35.45
C GLN A 163 -1.73 9.76 -35.77
N LEU A 164 -1.43 11.03 -35.44
CA LEU A 164 -2.13 12.27 -35.88
C LEU A 164 -3.51 12.49 -35.21
N SER A 165 -3.92 13.68 -34.78
CA SER A 165 -3.61 15.06 -35.23
C SER A 165 -3.72 16.04 -34.03
N SER A 166 -2.81 16.99 -33.80
CA SER A 166 -2.70 18.35 -34.38
C SER A 166 -3.70 19.42 -33.86
N SER A 167 -3.16 20.57 -33.42
CA SER A 167 -3.79 21.91 -33.27
C SER A 167 -4.93 22.07 -32.23
N SER A 168 -5.09 23.21 -31.52
CA SER A 168 -4.76 24.61 -31.87
C SER A 168 -4.18 25.47 -30.72
N GLN A 169 -3.62 26.62 -31.09
CA GLN A 169 -3.18 27.71 -30.22
C GLN A 169 -4.32 28.71 -29.95
N GLU A 170 -4.28 29.39 -28.79
CA GLU A 170 -4.75 30.77 -28.54
C GLU A 170 -4.16 31.16 -27.16
N GLN A 171 -3.25 32.14 -26.96
CA GLN A 171 -3.42 33.61 -27.10
C GLN A 171 -4.79 34.07 -26.55
N THR A 172 -4.95 34.93 -25.54
CA THR A 172 -4.08 35.95 -24.91
C THR A 172 -4.21 35.85 -23.36
N SER A 173 -3.81 36.75 -22.45
CA SER A 173 -3.32 38.15 -22.49
C SER A 173 -2.37 38.43 -21.30
N SER A 174 -1.57 39.48 -21.43
CA SER A 174 -0.74 40.06 -20.35
C SER A 174 -1.51 41.10 -19.53
N LEU A 175 -1.34 41.13 -18.20
CA LEU A 175 -1.49 42.34 -17.37
C LEU A 175 -0.79 42.19 -16.00
N ASN A 176 0.15 43.11 -15.75
CA ASN A 176 0.84 43.40 -14.48
C ASN A 176 0.32 44.78 -13.99
N PRO A 177 0.75 45.40 -12.88
CA PRO A 177 1.07 44.93 -11.52
C PRO A 177 0.30 45.72 -10.41
N SER A 178 0.40 45.34 -9.13
CA SER A 178 0.24 46.20 -7.92
C SER A 178 0.68 45.37 -6.70
N LEU A 179 1.62 45.71 -5.80
CA LEU A 179 2.02 46.96 -5.13
C LEU A 179 1.00 47.45 -4.07
N HIS A 180 1.03 46.81 -2.89
CA HIS A 180 0.50 47.36 -1.64
C HIS A 180 1.52 47.15 -0.50
N THR A 181 2.24 48.20 -0.16
CA THR A 181 3.02 48.28 1.10
C THR A 181 2.15 48.87 2.19
N SER A 182 1.85 48.12 3.25
CA SER A 182 1.16 48.64 4.44
C SER A 182 2.11 48.67 5.63
N THR A 183 2.59 49.85 5.98
CA THR A 183 3.57 50.09 7.06
C THR A 183 2.96 50.97 8.15
N THR A 184 2.68 50.38 9.32
CA THR A 184 2.37 51.03 10.63
C THR A 184 2.47 49.92 11.68
N SER A 185 3.46 49.81 12.59
CA SER A 185 3.98 50.75 13.62
C SER A 185 2.94 51.16 14.69
N PRO A 186 3.34 51.44 15.96
CA PRO A 186 4.12 50.58 16.86
C PRO A 186 3.58 50.59 18.34
N SER A 187 4.33 49.96 19.27
CA SER A 187 4.41 50.26 20.72
C SER A 187 3.25 49.94 21.70
N ASN A 188 3.53 49.04 22.65
CA ASN A 188 3.28 49.16 24.10
C ASN A 188 4.13 48.05 24.77
N LYS A 189 5.19 48.24 25.58
CA LYS A 189 5.55 49.15 26.68
C LYS A 189 4.80 48.91 28.01
N SER A 190 5.52 48.35 29.00
CA SER A 190 5.25 48.33 30.47
C SER A 190 4.05 47.47 30.92
N ASN A 191 4.15 46.54 31.88
CA ASN A 191 4.62 46.65 33.27
C ASN A 191 5.06 45.26 33.79
N SER A 192 5.96 45.11 34.78
CA SER A 192 5.70 45.15 36.24
C SER A 192 4.56 44.21 36.69
N GLN A 193 4.68 43.38 37.74
CA GLN A 193 5.66 43.35 38.83
C GLN A 193 5.65 42.00 39.57
N ASP A 194 6.54 41.88 40.55
CA ASP A 194 6.66 40.82 41.56
C ASP A 194 5.35 40.20 42.08
N ASN A 195 5.40 38.90 42.40
CA ASN A 195 4.79 38.42 43.65
C ASN A 195 5.51 37.17 44.21
N TRP A 196 6.58 37.41 44.97
CA TRP A 196 7.16 36.48 45.94
C TRP A 196 6.76 36.95 47.34
N ILE A 197 5.77 36.31 48.00
CA ILE A 197 5.67 36.32 49.47
C ILE A 197 5.15 34.95 49.97
N HIS A 198 5.87 34.45 50.98
CA HIS A 198 5.65 33.38 51.96
C HIS A 198 4.34 32.57 51.94
#